data_AF-A0A3R6EWK7-F1
#
_entry.id   AF-A0A3R6EWK7-F1
#
_cell.length_a   1.000
_cell.length_b   1.000
_cell.length_c   1.000
_cell.angle_alpha   90.00
_cell.angle_beta   90.00
_cell.angle_gamma   90.00
#
_symmetry.space_group_name_H-M   'P 1'
#
loop_
_entity.id
_entity.type
_entity.pdbx_description
1 polymer ?
#
loop_
_entity_poly.entity_id
_entity_poly.type
_entity_poly.pdbx_seq_one_letter_code
_entity_poly.pdbx_strand_id
1 'polypeptide(L)'
;MTVQFVWSFYDAFCWYNGAMYYTLYYSISLFLASLLIEFHLTKSIIAKIIITLVSAALAIFIAGGNFVTGLGMPAILFMAIVWMWVERKKTPFFLLSILIIYACAFAFSVFAPGNTVRQSTVTSQPNVVSAFFIAIAKGIEFLADAIKITEILMFTILIPFLARLAKASHFRFSHPWLYLLISFLLYCAFFFPNSYAMGTKGADRTQNVYFYVHLWMICFNIYYLSGALQRRAANLEPISVAIVNLTEAIRLKYNKYFRWLPVYYWLVLVLSITAKPTTTNRTLSLLRRGTAQKFDLEMQQREIAVKQSKADHLVLNPLTVKMPSDAFHDITIYPGYWINRGMANYYGKKTVVALPFDDGEETPAKLLKRCRDEVGPGGMTFIEGK
;
A
#
# COMPACT_ATOMS: atom_id res chain seq x y z
N MET A 1 -12.57 4.97 -2.99
CA MET A 1 -11.24 5.00 -3.66
C MET A 1 -10.36 3.84 -3.23
N THR A 2 -10.08 3.74 -1.93
CA THR A 2 -9.26 2.68 -1.33
C THR A 2 -9.72 1.25 -1.65
N VAL A 3 -11.02 1.02 -1.88
CA VAL A 3 -11.55 -0.32 -2.22
C VAL A 3 -11.67 -0.55 -3.72
N GLN A 4 -12.23 0.41 -4.47
CA GLN A 4 -12.60 0.22 -5.88
C GLN A 4 -11.46 0.42 -6.89
N PHE A 5 -10.45 1.21 -6.52
CA PHE A 5 -9.31 1.56 -7.37
C PHE A 5 -7.98 1.24 -6.69
N VAL A 6 -7.97 0.23 -5.83
CA VAL A 6 -6.76 -0.29 -5.20
C VAL A 6 -5.73 -0.71 -6.27
N TRP A 7 -4.45 -0.66 -5.91
CA TRP A 7 -3.34 -0.98 -6.82
C TRP A 7 -3.44 -2.41 -7.39
N SER A 8 -3.44 -3.42 -6.51
CA SER A 8 -3.76 -4.81 -6.84
C SER A 8 -4.94 -5.31 -6.00
N PHE A 9 -6.08 -5.51 -6.64
CA PHE A 9 -7.32 -5.91 -5.96
C PHE A 9 -7.27 -7.34 -5.42
N TYR A 10 -6.66 -8.27 -6.16
CA TYR A 10 -6.58 -9.66 -5.72
C TYR A 10 -5.68 -9.74 -4.48
N ASP A 11 -4.52 -9.08 -4.51
CA ASP A 11 -3.62 -9.07 -3.35
C ASP A 11 -4.25 -8.33 -2.17
N ALA A 12 -5.06 -7.29 -2.41
CA ALA A 12 -5.71 -6.55 -1.33
C ALA A 12 -6.81 -7.34 -0.61
N PHE A 13 -7.53 -8.22 -1.30
CA PHE A 13 -8.79 -8.79 -0.80
C PHE A 13 -8.94 -10.30 -0.92
N CYS A 14 -8.30 -10.94 -1.91
CA CYS A 14 -8.46 -12.37 -2.18
C CYS A 14 -7.27 -13.19 -1.68
N TRP A 15 -6.06 -12.62 -1.73
CA TRP A 15 -4.89 -13.28 -1.17
C TRP A 15 -4.79 -13.02 0.34
N TYR A 16 -4.78 -14.09 1.12
CA TYR A 16 -4.77 -14.02 2.58
C TYR A 16 -3.66 -13.12 3.13
N ASN A 17 -2.44 -13.21 2.59
CA ASN A 17 -1.33 -12.38 3.07
C ASN A 17 -1.59 -10.90 2.82
N GLY A 18 -1.94 -10.49 1.59
CA GLY A 18 -2.20 -9.08 1.35
C GLY A 18 -3.45 -8.56 2.10
N ALA A 19 -4.52 -9.35 2.17
CA ALA A 19 -5.74 -8.97 2.89
C ALA A 19 -5.56 -8.85 4.41
N MET A 20 -5.09 -9.92 5.06
CA MET A 20 -5.03 -10.00 6.52
C MET A 20 -3.76 -9.39 7.10
N TYR A 21 -2.65 -9.43 6.38
CA TYR A 21 -1.35 -8.99 6.91
C TYR A 21 -0.98 -7.56 6.49
N TYR A 22 -1.53 -7.03 5.39
CA TYR A 22 -1.28 -5.66 4.94
C TYR A 22 -2.53 -4.77 5.01
N THR A 23 -3.61 -5.10 4.30
CA THR A 23 -4.82 -4.26 4.24
C THR A 23 -5.48 -4.12 5.61
N LEU A 24 -5.65 -5.22 6.35
CA LEU A 24 -6.21 -5.19 7.71
C LEU A 24 -5.31 -4.42 8.68
N TYR A 25 -4.00 -4.65 8.67
CA TYR A 25 -3.06 -3.93 9.55
C TYR A 25 -3.07 -2.43 9.29
N TYR A 26 -3.13 -2.02 8.04
CA TYR A 26 -3.31 -0.61 7.68
C TYR A 26 -4.64 -0.07 8.20
N SER A 27 -5.73 -0.82 8.06
CA SER A 27 -7.07 -0.42 8.53
C SER A 27 -7.12 -0.27 10.06
N ILE A 28 -6.50 -1.20 10.79
CA ILE A 28 -6.34 -1.14 12.25
C ILE A 28 -5.46 0.06 12.64
N SER A 29 -4.47 0.41 11.83
CA SER A 29 -3.63 1.59 12.07
C SER A 29 -4.42 2.90 11.95
N LEU A 30 -5.37 2.98 11.01
CA LEU A 30 -6.30 4.11 10.94
C LEU A 30 -7.24 4.14 12.14
N PHE A 31 -7.70 2.98 12.61
CA PHE A 31 -8.50 2.89 13.83
C PHE A 31 -7.71 3.37 15.06
N LEU A 32 -6.45 2.96 15.22
CA LEU A 32 -5.55 3.51 16.24
C LEU A 32 -5.44 5.04 16.12
N ALA A 33 -5.18 5.56 14.91
CA ALA A 33 -5.10 7.01 14.71
C ALA A 33 -6.38 7.74 15.15
N SER A 34 -7.56 7.17 14.89
CA SER A 34 -8.83 7.74 15.34
C SER A 34 -8.97 7.76 16.87
N LEU A 35 -8.54 6.70 17.56
CA LEU A 35 -8.54 6.62 19.02
C LEU A 35 -7.59 7.66 19.64
N LEU A 36 -6.43 7.87 19.03
CA LEU A 36 -5.46 8.87 19.49
C LEU A 36 -6.01 10.31 19.38
N ILE A 37 -6.80 10.57 18.34
CA ILE A 37 -7.53 11.84 18.20
C ILE A 37 -8.64 11.93 19.24
N GLU A 38 -9.47 10.89 19.36
CA GLU A 38 -10.62 10.84 20.29
C GLU A 38 -10.19 11.04 21.75
N PHE A 39 -9.03 10.54 22.15
CA PHE A 39 -8.46 10.79 23.48
C PHE A 39 -8.41 12.29 23.85
N HIS A 40 -8.15 13.16 22.86
CA HIS A 40 -8.06 14.60 23.05
C HIS A 40 -9.41 15.31 22.95
N LEU A 41 -10.42 14.65 22.36
CA LEU A 41 -11.77 15.19 22.20
C LEU A 41 -12.67 14.83 23.39
N THR A 42 -12.48 13.64 23.96
CA THR A 42 -13.32 13.15 25.04
C THR A 42 -13.02 13.83 26.38
N LYS A 43 -14.08 14.09 27.15
CA LYS A 43 -14.01 14.61 28.53
C LYS A 43 -14.12 13.50 29.58
N SER A 44 -14.58 12.30 29.21
CA SER A 44 -14.80 11.19 30.13
C SER A 44 -13.48 10.51 30.52
N ILE A 45 -13.23 10.37 31.82
CA ILE A 45 -12.03 9.71 32.35
C ILE A 45 -12.06 8.21 32.02
N ILE A 46 -13.22 7.56 32.14
CA ILE A 46 -13.40 6.14 31.81
C ILE A 46 -13.08 5.91 30.32
N ALA A 47 -13.59 6.77 29.44
CA ALA A 47 -13.29 6.68 28.02
C ALA A 47 -11.79 6.83 27.73
N LYS A 48 -11.09 7.76 28.40
CA LYS A 48 -9.63 7.92 28.26
C LYS A 48 -8.86 6.68 28.69
N ILE A 49 -9.28 6.03 29.78
CA ILE A 49 -8.66 4.78 30.25
C ILE A 49 -8.84 3.68 29.19
N ILE A 50 -10.08 3.48 28.71
CA ILE A 50 -10.38 2.48 27.67
C ILE A 50 -9.57 2.76 26.40
N ILE A 51 -9.60 4.00 25.91
CA ILE A 51 -8.84 4.43 24.73
C ILE A 51 -7.35 4.16 24.91
N THR A 52 -6.79 4.41 26.09
CA THR A 52 -5.37 4.16 26.37
C THR A 52 -5.05 2.68 26.29
N LEU A 53 -5.83 1.83 26.95
CA LEU A 53 -5.61 0.38 26.96
C LEU A 53 -5.76 -0.23 25.56
N VAL A 54 -6.81 0.17 24.83
CA VAL A 54 -7.02 -0.28 23.45
C VAL A 54 -5.91 0.22 22.54
N SER A 55 -5.51 1.49 22.65
CA SER A 55 -4.43 2.06 21.83
C SER A 55 -3.09 1.36 22.08
N ALA A 56 -2.77 1.02 23.32
CA ALA A 56 -1.56 0.28 23.66
C ALA A 56 -1.60 -1.15 23.06
N ALA A 57 -2.71 -1.86 23.20
CA ALA A 57 -2.88 -3.19 22.62
C ALA A 57 -2.77 -3.16 21.09
N LEU A 58 -3.41 -2.18 20.44
CA LEU A 58 -3.33 -1.99 18.99
C LEU A 58 -1.91 -1.63 18.55
N ALA A 59 -1.21 -0.76 19.28
CA ALA A 59 0.17 -0.39 18.98
C ALA A 59 1.09 -1.63 18.98
N ILE A 60 0.96 -2.48 19.99
CA ILE A 60 1.71 -3.75 20.08
C ILE A 60 1.34 -4.66 18.90
N PHE A 61 0.05 -4.83 18.62
CA PHE A 61 -0.43 -5.68 17.54
C PHE A 61 0.09 -5.22 16.17
N ILE A 62 -0.04 -3.94 15.84
CA ILE A 62 0.40 -3.40 14.55
C ILE A 62 1.92 -3.48 14.41
N ALA A 63 2.67 -3.13 15.47
CA ALA A 63 4.13 -3.17 15.48
C ALA A 63 4.70 -4.58 15.27
N GLY A 64 4.03 -5.60 15.81
CA GLY A 64 4.37 -7.02 15.61
C GLY A 64 3.98 -7.58 14.23
N GLY A 65 3.24 -6.81 13.43
CA GLY A 65 2.71 -7.23 12.14
C GLY A 65 3.76 -7.21 11.02
N ASN A 66 3.55 -6.32 10.07
CA ASN A 66 4.44 -6.12 8.93
C ASN A 66 5.30 -4.85 9.12
N PHE A 67 6.49 -4.83 8.52
CA PHE A 67 7.40 -3.69 8.68
C PHE A 67 6.96 -2.42 7.96
N VAL A 68 6.13 -2.52 6.93
CA VAL A 68 5.63 -1.36 6.16
C VAL A 68 4.78 -0.46 7.06
N THR A 69 3.75 -1.02 7.72
CA THR A 69 2.96 -0.29 8.72
C THR A 69 3.72 -0.12 10.03
N GLY A 70 4.55 -1.11 10.38
CA GLY A 70 5.40 -1.11 11.57
C GLY A 70 6.36 0.08 11.64
N LEU A 71 6.87 0.57 10.51
CA LEU A 71 7.74 1.75 10.46
C LEU A 71 6.99 3.04 10.06
N GLY A 72 6.13 2.97 9.04
CA GLY A 72 5.49 4.17 8.48
C GLY A 72 4.52 4.85 9.46
N MET A 73 3.73 4.07 10.20
CA MET A 73 2.74 4.62 11.15
C MET A 73 3.37 5.31 12.37
N PRO A 74 4.36 4.73 13.08
CA PRO A 74 5.01 5.43 14.18
C PRO A 74 5.82 6.63 13.73
N ALA A 75 6.31 6.68 12.47
CA ALA A 75 6.92 7.88 11.92
C ALA A 75 5.89 9.04 11.82
N ILE A 76 4.66 8.76 11.37
CA ILE A 76 3.56 9.74 11.37
C ILE A 76 3.23 10.17 12.79
N LEU A 77 3.12 9.23 13.74
CA LEU A 77 2.84 9.53 15.15
C LEU A 77 3.93 10.40 15.78
N PHE A 78 5.20 10.08 15.52
CA PHE A 78 6.35 10.87 15.96
C PHE A 78 6.26 12.31 15.44
N MET A 79 5.98 12.48 14.14
CA MET A 79 5.81 13.82 13.57
C MET A 79 4.60 14.56 14.15
N ALA A 80 3.51 13.87 14.47
CA ALA A 80 2.37 14.47 15.16
C ALA A 80 2.73 14.94 16.58
N ILE A 81 3.56 14.18 17.31
CA ILE A 81 4.07 14.56 18.63
C ILE A 81 4.98 15.79 18.53
N VAL A 82 5.96 15.78 17.61
CA VAL A 82 6.85 16.91 17.35
C VAL A 82 6.04 18.16 17.03
N TRP A 83 5.04 18.03 16.17
CA TRP A 83 4.14 19.11 15.80
C TRP A 83 3.38 19.67 17.01
N MET A 84 2.76 18.81 17.82
CA MET A 84 2.05 19.24 19.03
C MET A 84 2.98 19.94 20.02
N TRP A 85 4.20 19.46 20.17
CA TRP A 85 5.19 20.07 21.04
C TRP A 85 5.61 21.47 20.56
N VAL A 86 5.85 21.62 19.25
CA VAL A 86 6.25 22.92 18.65
C VAL A 86 5.11 23.94 18.71
N GLU A 87 3.89 23.54 18.32
CA GLU A 87 2.72 24.45 18.19
C GLU A 87 2.02 24.71 19.52
N ARG A 88 1.82 23.68 20.36
CA ARG A 88 1.07 23.83 21.62
C ARG A 88 1.99 24.07 22.82
N LYS A 89 3.31 23.98 22.66
CA LYS A 89 4.31 24.09 23.74
C LYS A 89 4.03 23.17 24.93
N LYS A 90 3.37 22.04 24.67
CA LYS A 90 3.01 21.02 25.67
C LYS A 90 3.47 19.66 25.19
N THR A 91 4.10 18.90 26.08
CA THR A 91 4.49 17.52 25.81
C THR A 91 3.24 16.63 25.83
N PRO A 92 2.87 15.99 24.71
CA PRO A 92 1.71 15.10 24.66
C PRO A 92 2.07 13.73 25.24
N PHE A 93 2.19 13.64 26.58
CA PHE A 93 2.66 12.44 27.28
C PHE A 93 1.90 11.16 26.90
N PHE A 94 0.59 11.26 26.65
CA PHE A 94 -0.21 10.13 26.17
C PHE A 94 0.25 9.62 24.80
N LEU A 95 0.46 10.50 23.82
CA LEU A 95 0.95 10.07 22.50
C LEU A 95 2.37 9.52 22.59
N LEU A 96 3.21 10.13 23.44
CA LEU A 96 4.58 9.68 23.68
C LEU A 96 4.60 8.28 24.29
N SER A 97 3.73 7.99 25.26
CA SER A 97 3.66 6.64 25.86
C SER A 97 3.23 5.60 24.84
N ILE A 98 2.25 5.91 23.99
CA ILE A 98 1.86 5.01 22.89
C ILE A 98 3.00 4.82 21.89
N LEU A 99 3.74 5.89 21.53
CA LEU A 99 4.89 5.77 20.64
C LEU A 99 6.00 4.89 21.24
N ILE A 100 6.28 5.01 22.53
CA ILE A 100 7.28 4.18 23.23
C ILE A 100 6.85 2.71 23.21
N ILE A 101 5.60 2.41 23.57
CA ILE A 101 5.06 1.04 23.51
C ILE A 101 5.18 0.48 22.09
N TYR A 102 4.78 1.27 21.08
CA TYR A 102 4.90 0.89 19.69
C TYR A 102 6.36 0.59 19.30
N ALA A 103 7.29 1.48 19.66
CA ALA A 103 8.71 1.35 19.33
C ALA A 103 9.34 0.12 19.99
N CYS A 104 9.00 -0.17 21.26
CA CYS A 104 9.46 -1.37 21.95
C CYS A 104 8.93 -2.65 21.28
N ALA A 105 7.63 -2.69 20.95
CA ALA A 105 7.04 -3.84 20.25
C ALA A 105 7.62 -4.01 18.84
N PHE A 106 7.88 -2.91 18.13
CA PHE A 106 8.48 -2.93 16.80
C PHE A 106 9.93 -3.41 16.86
N ALA A 107 10.72 -2.94 17.84
CA ALA A 107 12.07 -3.41 18.07
C ALA A 107 12.09 -4.93 18.34
N PHE A 108 11.18 -5.43 19.19
CA PHE A 108 11.05 -6.87 19.43
C PHE A 108 10.75 -7.64 18.14
N SER A 109 9.84 -7.12 17.30
CA SER A 109 9.53 -7.70 15.99
C SER A 109 10.73 -7.71 15.05
N VAL A 110 11.48 -6.60 14.95
CA VAL A 110 12.67 -6.46 14.09
C VAL A 110 13.79 -7.40 14.53
N PHE A 111 14.06 -7.51 15.83
CA PHE A 111 15.12 -8.35 16.39
C PHE A 111 14.74 -9.82 16.54
N ALA A 112 13.54 -10.23 16.10
CA ALA A 112 13.17 -11.63 16.10
C ALA A 112 14.16 -12.47 15.25
N PRO A 113 14.64 -13.63 15.74
CA PRO A 113 15.70 -14.42 15.09
C PRO A 113 15.31 -14.89 13.69
N GLY A 114 14.01 -15.09 13.44
CA GLY A 114 13.49 -15.43 12.12
C GLY A 114 13.81 -14.39 11.05
N ASN A 115 13.95 -13.11 11.40
CA ASN A 115 14.34 -12.07 10.44
C ASN A 115 15.80 -12.22 10.03
N THR A 116 16.70 -12.58 10.95
CA THR A 116 18.10 -12.86 10.62
C THR A 116 18.21 -14.03 9.64
N VAL A 117 17.44 -15.11 9.89
CA VAL A 117 17.39 -16.26 8.97
C VAL A 117 16.87 -15.83 7.59
N ARG A 118 15.79 -15.05 7.53
CA ARG A 118 15.26 -14.51 6.26
C ARG A 118 16.22 -13.56 5.57
N GLN A 119 16.98 -12.76 6.31
CA GLN A 119 17.94 -11.82 5.74
C GLN A 119 19.16 -12.55 5.16
N SER A 120 19.52 -13.71 5.71
CA SER A 120 20.64 -14.52 5.20
C SER A 120 20.44 -15.07 3.79
N THR A 121 19.19 -15.12 3.30
CA THR A 121 18.88 -15.58 1.93
C THR A 121 18.98 -14.46 0.89
N VAL A 122 19.19 -13.21 1.32
CA VAL A 122 19.34 -12.07 0.42
C VAL A 122 20.83 -11.84 0.13
N THR A 123 21.23 -11.98 -1.14
CA THR A 123 22.65 -11.94 -1.54
C THR A 123 23.27 -10.54 -1.50
N SER A 124 22.48 -9.48 -1.67
CA SER A 124 22.95 -8.10 -1.66
C SER A 124 21.94 -7.20 -0.97
N GLN A 125 22.27 -6.77 0.25
CA GLN A 125 21.46 -5.86 1.02
C GLN A 125 21.99 -4.41 0.90
N PRO A 126 21.13 -3.44 0.55
CA PRO A 126 21.50 -2.03 0.63
C PRO A 126 21.83 -1.60 2.06
N ASN A 127 22.88 -0.79 2.24
CA ASN A 127 23.12 -0.14 3.52
C ASN A 127 22.01 0.88 3.85
N VAL A 128 21.90 1.31 5.11
CA VAL A 128 20.82 2.19 5.60
C VAL A 128 20.72 3.50 4.81
N VAL A 129 21.85 4.14 4.48
CA VAL A 129 21.88 5.41 3.73
C VAL A 129 21.42 5.20 2.28
N SER A 130 21.91 4.16 1.63
CA SER A 130 21.47 3.73 0.31
C SER A 130 19.97 3.44 0.31
N ALA A 131 19.49 2.65 1.28
CA ALA A 131 18.09 2.29 1.42
C ALA A 131 17.17 3.51 1.59
N PHE A 132 17.63 4.55 2.29
CA PHE A 132 16.92 5.81 2.43
C PHE A 132 16.70 6.50 1.08
N PHE A 133 17.75 6.63 0.26
CA PHE A 133 17.61 7.24 -1.08
C PHE A 133 16.84 6.34 -2.05
N ILE A 134 16.99 5.01 -1.96
CA ILE A 134 16.18 4.06 -2.73
C ILE A 134 14.70 4.23 -2.37
N ALA A 135 14.36 4.36 -1.09
CA ALA A 135 12.97 4.55 -0.65
C ALA A 135 12.36 5.84 -1.23
N ILE A 136 13.14 6.94 -1.29
CA ILE A 136 12.71 8.17 -1.95
C ILE A 136 12.51 7.95 -3.45
N ALA A 137 13.49 7.36 -4.15
CA ALA A 137 13.40 7.12 -5.58
C ALA A 137 12.20 6.23 -5.94
N LYS A 138 11.98 5.14 -5.17
CA LYS A 138 10.83 4.24 -5.34
C LYS A 138 9.51 4.89 -4.96
N GLY A 139 9.50 5.79 -3.98
CA GLY A 139 8.34 6.63 -3.68
C GLY A 139 7.95 7.54 -4.85
N ILE A 140 8.93 8.16 -5.53
CA ILE A 140 8.69 8.99 -6.73
C ILE A 140 8.17 8.13 -7.89
N GLU A 141 8.86 7.02 -8.17
CA GLU A 141 8.47 6.07 -9.23
C GLU A 141 7.02 5.60 -9.03
N PHE A 142 6.69 5.14 -7.83
CA PHE A 142 5.33 4.69 -7.51
C PHE A 142 4.30 5.82 -7.61
N LEU A 143 4.64 7.04 -7.17
CA LEU A 143 3.72 8.17 -7.25
C LEU A 143 3.41 8.54 -8.70
N ALA A 144 4.42 8.51 -9.58
CA ALA A 144 4.24 8.72 -11.02
C ALA A 144 3.32 7.65 -11.64
N ASP A 145 3.45 6.40 -11.22
CA ASP A 145 2.57 5.32 -11.67
C ASP A 145 1.15 5.39 -11.09
N ALA A 146 1.02 5.88 -9.85
CA ALA A 146 -0.24 5.92 -9.12
C ALA A 146 -1.15 7.08 -9.57
N ILE A 147 -0.59 8.25 -9.90
CA ILE A 147 -1.35 9.41 -10.35
C ILE A 147 -1.77 9.21 -11.80
N LYS A 148 -3.02 8.77 -12.02
CA LYS A 148 -3.64 8.73 -13.34
C LYS A 148 -4.82 9.69 -13.41
N ILE A 149 -5.41 9.79 -14.60
CA ILE A 149 -6.53 10.71 -14.87
C ILE A 149 -7.68 10.53 -13.87
N THR A 150 -8.01 9.29 -13.53
CA THR A 150 -9.06 8.94 -12.56
C THR A 150 -8.77 9.57 -11.19
N GLU A 151 -7.55 9.42 -10.70
CA GLU A 151 -7.09 9.94 -9.41
C GLU A 151 -7.06 11.47 -9.40
N ILE A 152 -6.58 12.11 -10.48
CA ILE A 152 -6.58 13.58 -10.65
C ILE A 152 -8.01 14.13 -10.56
N LEU A 153 -8.96 13.52 -11.26
CA LEU A 153 -10.36 13.92 -11.22
C LEU A 153 -10.97 13.71 -9.84
N MET A 154 -10.60 12.65 -9.13
CA MET A 154 -11.08 12.42 -7.78
C MET A 154 -10.57 13.48 -6.81
N PHE A 155 -9.28 13.79 -6.84
CA PHE A 155 -8.72 14.84 -5.97
C PHE A 155 -9.31 16.21 -6.29
N THR A 156 -9.53 16.52 -7.56
CA THR A 156 -10.14 17.79 -7.96
C THR A 156 -11.56 17.96 -7.43
N ILE A 157 -12.35 16.88 -7.31
CA ILE A 157 -13.66 16.91 -6.62
C ILE A 157 -13.52 17.18 -5.12
N LEU A 158 -12.44 16.69 -4.50
CA LEU A 158 -12.20 16.87 -3.06
C LEU A 158 -11.66 18.26 -2.72
N ILE A 159 -11.02 18.97 -3.66
CA ILE A 159 -10.43 20.29 -3.43
C ILE A 159 -11.42 21.28 -2.77
N PRO A 160 -12.66 21.50 -3.27
CA PRO A 160 -13.59 22.45 -2.64
C PRO A 160 -13.93 22.10 -1.20
N PHE A 161 -14.07 20.80 -0.88
CA PHE A 161 -14.36 20.33 0.46
C PHE A 161 -13.16 20.55 1.40
N LEU A 162 -11.98 20.12 0.98
CA LEU A 162 -10.74 20.28 1.74
C LEU A 162 -10.35 21.76 1.92
N ALA A 163 -10.58 22.59 0.90
CA ALA A 163 -10.36 24.03 0.97
C ALA A 163 -11.33 24.72 1.94
N ARG A 164 -12.60 24.30 2.02
CA ARG A 164 -13.56 24.79 3.02
C ARG A 164 -13.13 24.39 4.44
N LEU A 165 -12.69 23.15 4.63
CA LEU A 165 -12.14 22.70 5.92
C LEU A 165 -10.91 23.52 6.32
N ALA A 166 -10.00 23.77 5.38
CA ALA A 166 -8.81 24.58 5.62
C ALA A 166 -9.18 26.02 5.98
N LYS A 167 -10.20 26.60 5.33
CA LYS A 167 -10.70 27.95 5.62
C LYS A 167 -11.17 28.08 7.07
N ALA A 168 -11.97 27.12 7.50
CA ALA A 168 -12.55 27.05 8.85
C ALA A 168 -11.51 26.71 9.94
N SER A 169 -10.32 26.25 9.55
CA SER A 169 -9.28 25.87 10.49
C SER A 169 -8.58 27.10 11.11
N HIS A 170 -8.30 27.03 12.41
CA HIS A 170 -7.45 27.99 13.11
C HIS A 170 -5.96 27.82 12.78
N PHE A 171 -5.60 26.84 11.95
CA PHE A 171 -4.22 26.59 11.60
C PHE A 171 -3.62 27.72 10.75
N ARG A 172 -2.33 28.02 10.97
CA ARG A 172 -1.64 29.17 10.35
C ARG A 172 -1.17 28.91 8.92
N PHE A 173 -0.88 27.65 8.57
CA PHE A 173 -0.40 27.24 7.24
C PHE A 173 0.87 27.98 6.76
N SER A 174 1.76 28.34 7.67
CA SER A 174 2.89 29.25 7.41
C SER A 174 4.02 28.64 6.57
N HIS A 175 4.23 27.33 6.62
CA HIS A 175 5.39 26.66 6.01
C HIS A 175 4.96 25.56 5.00
N PRO A 176 4.27 25.91 3.90
CA PRO A 176 3.72 24.93 2.96
C PRO A 176 4.80 24.03 2.35
N TRP A 177 5.96 24.57 1.97
CA TRP A 177 7.01 23.78 1.33
C TRP A 177 7.67 22.79 2.27
N LEU A 178 7.92 23.20 3.52
CA LEU A 178 8.43 22.31 4.56
C LEU A 178 7.42 21.20 4.87
N TYR A 179 6.13 21.55 4.91
CA TYR A 179 5.06 20.58 5.11
C TYR A 179 5.01 19.54 3.97
N LEU A 180 5.09 19.97 2.71
CA LEU A 180 5.13 19.06 1.56
C LEU A 180 6.34 18.13 1.60
N LEU A 181 7.51 18.66 1.98
CA LEU A 181 8.72 17.85 2.14
C LEU A 181 8.53 16.79 3.22
N ILE A 182 8.05 17.18 4.41
CA ILE A 182 7.82 16.26 5.53
C ILE A 182 6.77 15.21 5.17
N SER A 183 5.65 15.61 4.57
CA SER A 183 4.57 14.68 4.21
C SER A 183 5.04 13.67 3.16
N PHE A 184 5.85 14.11 2.20
CA PHE A 184 6.47 13.23 1.21
C PHE A 184 7.49 12.26 1.84
N LEU A 185 8.34 12.73 2.75
CA LEU A 185 9.29 11.86 3.46
C LEU A 185 8.59 10.85 4.36
N LEU A 186 7.50 11.23 5.02
CA LEU A 186 6.64 10.32 5.78
C LEU A 186 6.00 9.25 4.89
N TYR A 187 5.58 9.61 3.69
CA TYR A 187 5.13 8.64 2.68
C TYR A 187 6.24 7.69 2.26
N CYS A 188 7.45 8.21 1.98
CA CYS A 188 8.62 7.39 1.62
C CYS A 188 9.04 6.42 2.74
N ALA A 189 8.75 6.73 4.01
CA ALA A 189 9.05 5.83 5.14
C ALA A 189 8.39 4.45 5.02
N PHE A 190 7.25 4.34 4.32
CA PHE A 190 6.58 3.06 4.05
C PHE A 190 7.37 2.18 3.06
N PHE A 191 8.18 2.77 2.19
CA PHE A 191 9.04 2.06 1.22
C PHE A 191 10.34 1.56 1.83
N PHE A 192 10.77 2.20 2.93
CA PHE A 192 12.07 1.94 3.55
C PHE A 192 12.29 0.46 3.92
N PRO A 193 11.33 -0.29 4.49
CA PRO A 193 11.55 -1.68 4.84
C PRO A 193 11.92 -2.57 3.65
N ASN A 194 11.21 -2.45 2.52
CA ASN A 194 11.53 -3.22 1.30
C ASN A 194 12.80 -2.71 0.63
N SER A 195 13.03 -1.39 0.66
CA SER A 195 14.25 -0.77 0.14
C SER A 195 15.48 -1.23 0.92
N TYR A 196 15.38 -1.37 2.23
CA TYR A 196 16.45 -1.85 3.10
C TYR A 196 16.66 -3.35 3.00
N ALA A 197 15.57 -4.14 2.98
CA ALA A 197 15.67 -5.59 2.96
C ALA A 197 16.17 -6.11 1.60
N MET A 198 15.71 -5.53 0.49
CA MET A 198 15.89 -6.10 -0.86
C MET A 198 16.26 -5.06 -1.93
N GLY A 199 16.28 -3.76 -1.62
CA GLY A 199 16.51 -2.72 -2.64
C GLY A 199 15.40 -2.57 -3.66
N THR A 200 14.20 -3.09 -3.37
CA THR A 200 13.06 -3.07 -4.29
C THR A 200 11.91 -2.23 -3.75
N LYS A 201 10.92 -1.95 -4.62
CA LYS A 201 9.66 -1.34 -4.21
C LYS A 201 8.75 -2.29 -3.42
N GLY A 202 9.06 -3.59 -3.34
CA GLY A 202 8.19 -4.59 -2.71
C GLY A 202 7.05 -5.07 -3.63
N ALA A 203 6.42 -6.18 -3.23
CA ALA A 203 5.36 -6.84 -3.98
C ALA A 203 4.04 -6.05 -3.98
N ASP A 204 3.09 -6.41 -4.84
CA ASP A 204 1.85 -5.64 -5.00
C ASP A 204 1.02 -5.55 -3.71
N ARG A 205 1.08 -6.56 -2.85
CA ARG A 205 0.50 -6.52 -1.49
C ARG A 205 1.02 -5.37 -0.63
N THR A 206 2.32 -5.02 -0.74
CA THR A 206 2.91 -3.90 0.00
C THR A 206 2.62 -2.58 -0.69
N GLN A 207 2.62 -2.60 -2.02
CA GLN A 207 2.26 -1.46 -2.85
C GLN A 207 0.81 -1.01 -2.64
N ASN A 208 -0.11 -1.91 -2.29
CA ASN A 208 -1.46 -1.54 -1.84
C ASN A 208 -1.43 -0.60 -0.62
N VAL A 209 -0.54 -0.81 0.34
CA VAL A 209 -0.41 0.08 1.50
C VAL A 209 0.11 1.45 1.07
N TYR A 210 1.10 1.50 0.16
CA TYR A 210 1.57 2.77 -0.42
C TYR A 210 0.45 3.49 -1.15
N PHE A 211 -0.37 2.72 -1.87
CA PHE A 211 -1.56 3.23 -2.52
C PHE A 211 -2.56 3.81 -1.50
N TYR A 212 -2.74 3.23 -0.31
CA TYR A 212 -3.64 3.84 0.66
C TYR A 212 -3.07 5.11 1.29
N VAL A 213 -1.76 5.11 1.60
CA VAL A 213 -1.09 6.23 2.27
C VAL A 213 -0.97 7.44 1.36
N HIS A 214 -0.65 7.27 0.06
CA HIS A 214 -0.52 8.42 -0.84
C HIS A 214 -1.85 9.18 -1.03
N LEU A 215 -3.00 8.49 -0.96
CA LEU A 215 -4.31 9.14 -1.02
C LEU A 215 -4.48 10.14 0.14
N TRP A 216 -4.13 9.72 1.36
CA TRP A 216 -4.17 10.60 2.53
C TRP A 216 -3.13 11.71 2.44
N MET A 217 -1.90 11.38 2.02
CA MET A 217 -0.84 12.37 1.82
C MET A 217 -1.30 13.48 0.87
N ILE A 218 -1.90 13.13 -0.29
CA ILE A 218 -2.39 14.12 -1.26
C ILE A 218 -3.55 14.93 -0.67
N CYS A 219 -4.52 14.29 0.01
CA CYS A 219 -5.61 15.01 0.67
C CYS A 219 -5.10 16.02 1.70
N PHE A 220 -4.12 15.63 2.53
CA PHE A 220 -3.54 16.53 3.52
C PHE A 220 -2.70 17.65 2.89
N ASN A 221 -1.98 17.35 1.80
CA ASN A 221 -1.25 18.36 1.02
C ASN A 221 -2.21 19.38 0.38
N ILE A 222 -3.32 18.93 -0.21
CA ILE A 222 -4.37 19.81 -0.75
C ILE A 222 -4.96 20.69 0.36
N TYR A 223 -5.31 20.09 1.50
CA TYR A 223 -5.81 20.83 2.66
C TYR A 223 -4.82 21.90 3.12
N TYR A 224 -3.54 21.55 3.29
CA TYR A 224 -2.52 22.47 3.78
C TYR A 224 -2.25 23.60 2.77
N LEU A 225 -2.08 23.27 1.48
CA LEU A 225 -1.84 24.26 0.43
C LEU A 225 -3.04 25.20 0.27
N SER A 226 -4.26 24.68 0.33
CA SER A 226 -5.47 25.49 0.28
C SER A 226 -5.52 26.49 1.43
N GLY A 227 -5.20 26.07 2.65
CA GLY A 227 -5.10 26.96 3.81
C GLY A 227 -4.00 28.01 3.64
N ALA A 228 -2.80 27.62 3.19
CA ALA A 228 -1.68 28.52 2.95
C ALA A 228 -2.02 29.60 1.92
N LEU A 229 -2.65 29.21 0.81
CA LEU A 229 -3.09 30.12 -0.25
C LEU A 229 -4.12 31.12 0.28
N GLN A 230 -5.10 30.66 1.06
CA GLN A 230 -6.14 31.53 1.63
C GLN A 230 -5.59 32.52 2.65
N ARG A 231 -4.64 32.11 3.50
CA ARG A 231 -4.00 33.01 4.48
C ARG A 231 -3.09 34.04 3.80
N ARG A 232 -2.41 33.67 2.72
CA ARG A 232 -1.59 34.61 1.92
C ARG A 232 -2.46 35.59 1.13
N ALA A 233 -3.56 35.13 0.53
CA ALA A 233 -4.48 35.99 -0.21
C ALA A 233 -5.10 37.08 0.67
N ALA A 234 -5.41 36.77 1.94
CA ALA A 234 -5.89 37.76 2.91
C ALA A 234 -4.87 38.88 3.22
N ASN A 235 -3.57 38.61 3.07
CA ASN A 235 -2.50 39.57 3.32
C ASN A 235 -2.07 40.34 2.05
N LEU A 236 -2.60 39.98 0.88
CA LEU A 236 -2.25 40.56 -0.43
C LEU A 236 -3.53 41.11 -1.09
N GLU A 237 -4.18 42.07 -0.42
CA GLU A 237 -5.43 42.70 -0.89
C GLU A 237 -5.39 43.20 -2.34
N PRO A 238 -4.36 43.91 -2.84
CA PRO A 238 -4.40 44.45 -4.21
C PRO A 238 -4.24 43.38 -5.30
N ILE A 239 -3.41 42.35 -5.07
CA ILE A 239 -3.18 41.27 -6.04
C ILE A 239 -4.37 40.29 -6.05
N SER A 240 -4.96 40.01 -4.88
CA SER A 240 -6.14 39.15 -4.78
C SER A 240 -7.33 39.75 -5.50
N VAL A 241 -7.57 41.06 -5.40
CA VAL A 241 -8.62 41.76 -6.16
C VAL A 241 -8.36 41.69 -7.66
N ALA A 242 -7.12 41.89 -8.13
CA ALA A 242 -6.78 41.78 -9.54
C ALA A 242 -6.99 40.36 -10.11
N ILE A 243 -6.61 39.32 -9.36
CA ILE A 243 -6.84 37.93 -9.73
C ILE A 243 -8.33 37.61 -9.73
N VAL A 244 -9.09 38.07 -8.72
CA VAL A 244 -10.54 37.89 -8.64
C VAL A 244 -11.22 38.52 -9.85
N ASN A 245 -10.89 39.77 -10.17
CA ASN A 245 -11.44 40.48 -11.33
C ASN A 245 -11.08 39.79 -12.65
N LEU A 246 -9.84 39.29 -12.79
CA LEU A 246 -9.43 38.50 -13.96
C LEU A 246 -10.22 37.19 -14.05
N THR A 247 -10.38 36.46 -12.94
CA THR A 247 -11.17 35.22 -12.93
C THR A 247 -12.65 35.46 -13.21
N GLU A 248 -13.23 36.56 -12.73
CA GLU A 248 -14.59 36.94 -13.09
C GLU A 248 -14.71 37.34 -14.56
N ALA A 249 -13.76 38.10 -15.10
CA ALA A 249 -13.73 38.46 -16.51
C ALA A 249 -13.63 37.22 -17.42
N ILE A 250 -12.77 36.25 -17.06
CA ILE A 250 -12.66 34.96 -17.75
C ILE A 250 -13.96 34.16 -17.61
N ARG A 251 -14.55 34.10 -16.40
CA ARG A 251 -15.80 33.38 -16.16
C ARG A 251 -16.95 33.95 -16.98
N LEU A 252 -17.07 35.27 -17.05
CA LEU A 252 -18.08 35.98 -17.85
C LEU A 252 -17.87 35.72 -19.35
N LYS A 253 -16.63 35.90 -19.84
CA LYS A 253 -16.27 35.69 -21.26
C LYS A 253 -16.53 34.26 -21.74
N TYR A 254 -16.26 33.27 -20.90
CA TYR A 254 -16.40 31.85 -21.25
C TYR A 254 -17.59 31.17 -20.55
N ASN A 255 -18.57 31.93 -20.05
CA ASN A 255 -19.68 31.40 -19.22
C ASN A 255 -20.44 30.27 -19.94
N LYS A 256 -20.64 30.39 -21.26
CA LYS A 256 -21.26 29.35 -22.10
C LYS A 256 -20.51 28.02 -22.04
N TYR A 257 -19.18 28.04 -21.98
CA TYR A 257 -18.34 26.83 -21.87
C TYR A 257 -18.26 26.34 -20.43
N PHE A 258 -18.16 27.25 -19.46
CA PHE A 258 -18.17 26.91 -18.03
C PHE A 258 -19.47 26.23 -17.59
N ARG A 259 -20.61 26.57 -18.20
CA ARG A 259 -21.90 25.89 -17.95
C ARG A 259 -21.85 24.39 -18.23
N TRP A 260 -21.10 23.97 -19.25
CA TRP A 260 -20.94 22.57 -19.64
C TRP A 260 -19.75 21.89 -18.96
N LEU A 261 -18.88 22.63 -18.28
CA LEU A 261 -17.70 22.09 -17.60
C LEU A 261 -18.06 20.96 -16.61
N PRO A 262 -19.09 21.05 -15.76
CA PRO A 262 -19.48 19.94 -14.89
C PRO A 262 -19.91 18.70 -15.68
N VAL A 263 -20.58 18.89 -16.83
CA VAL A 263 -21.04 17.79 -17.69
C VAL A 263 -19.85 17.09 -18.35
N TYR A 264 -18.91 17.85 -18.93
CA TYR A 264 -17.67 17.27 -19.47
C TYR A 264 -16.84 16.59 -18.39
N TYR A 265 -16.78 17.19 -17.21
CA TYR A 265 -16.07 16.63 -16.08
C TYR A 265 -16.69 15.31 -15.61
N TRP A 266 -18.02 15.27 -15.46
CA TRP A 266 -18.76 14.05 -15.15
C TRP A 266 -18.60 13.00 -16.24
N LEU A 267 -18.65 13.39 -17.52
CA LEU A 267 -18.44 12.50 -18.65
C LEU A 267 -17.04 11.88 -18.60
N VAL A 268 -15.99 12.69 -18.45
CA VAL A 268 -14.60 12.20 -18.37
C VAL A 268 -14.41 11.34 -17.12
N LEU A 269 -15.01 11.70 -15.97
CA LEU A 269 -14.95 10.89 -14.76
C LEU A 269 -15.63 9.54 -14.96
N VAL A 270 -16.85 9.52 -15.49
CA VAL A 270 -17.60 8.30 -15.78
C VAL A 270 -16.82 7.45 -16.77
N LEU A 271 -16.35 8.01 -17.88
CA LEU A 271 -15.52 7.31 -18.87
C LEU A 271 -14.22 6.77 -18.26
N SER A 272 -13.56 7.54 -17.38
CA SER A 272 -12.33 7.09 -16.72
C SER A 272 -12.58 5.95 -15.72
N ILE A 273 -13.74 5.95 -15.06
CA ILE A 273 -14.18 4.89 -14.14
C ILE A 273 -14.65 3.65 -14.91
N THR A 274 -15.35 3.82 -16.03
CA THR A 274 -15.86 2.69 -16.84
C THR A 274 -14.76 2.05 -17.68
N ALA A 275 -13.78 2.84 -18.16
CA ALA A 275 -12.63 2.33 -18.90
C ALA A 275 -11.65 1.57 -18.00
N LYS A 276 -11.49 1.97 -16.73
CA LYS A 276 -10.69 1.20 -15.77
C LYS A 276 -11.52 0.07 -15.15
N PRO A 277 -11.00 -1.16 -15.12
CA PRO A 277 -11.67 -2.24 -14.40
C PRO A 277 -11.56 -2.00 -12.89
N THR A 278 -12.67 -1.64 -12.25
CA THR A 278 -12.81 -1.51 -10.79
C THR A 278 -12.67 -2.86 -10.10
N THR A 279 -12.39 -2.88 -8.79
CA THR A 279 -12.41 -4.11 -7.99
C THR A 279 -13.71 -4.89 -8.19
N THR A 280 -14.87 -4.23 -8.13
CA THR A 280 -16.17 -4.88 -8.39
C THR A 280 -16.24 -5.48 -9.78
N ASN A 281 -15.85 -4.73 -10.83
CA ASN A 281 -15.92 -5.23 -12.21
C ASN A 281 -14.96 -6.39 -12.45
N ARG A 282 -13.75 -6.34 -11.87
CA ARG A 282 -12.76 -7.44 -11.93
C ARG A 282 -13.30 -8.70 -11.26
N THR A 283 -13.83 -8.57 -10.05
CA THR A 283 -14.44 -9.69 -9.33
C THR A 283 -15.63 -10.28 -10.09
N LEU A 284 -16.53 -9.43 -10.58
CA LEU A 284 -17.68 -9.89 -11.36
C LEU A 284 -17.25 -10.57 -12.67
N SER A 285 -16.19 -10.06 -13.32
CA SER A 285 -15.63 -10.68 -14.52
C SER A 285 -15.08 -12.08 -14.22
N LEU A 286 -14.31 -12.25 -13.13
CA LEU A 286 -13.80 -13.55 -12.70
C LEU A 286 -14.92 -14.55 -12.39
N LEU A 287 -15.97 -14.10 -11.71
CA LEU A 287 -17.14 -14.93 -11.38
C LEU A 287 -17.94 -15.30 -12.63
N ARG A 288 -18.22 -14.33 -13.50
CA ARG A 288 -19.00 -14.54 -14.73
C ARG A 288 -18.28 -15.44 -15.73
N ARG A 289 -16.96 -15.34 -15.82
CA ARG A 289 -16.13 -16.20 -16.69
C ARG A 289 -15.92 -17.60 -16.11
N GLY A 290 -16.38 -17.89 -14.88
CA GLY A 290 -16.14 -19.16 -14.22
C GLY A 290 -14.68 -19.36 -13.79
N THR A 291 -13.83 -18.32 -13.86
CA THR A 291 -12.37 -18.44 -13.65
C THR A 291 -12.07 -18.81 -12.21
N ALA A 292 -12.75 -18.19 -11.25
CA ALA A 292 -12.56 -18.49 -9.83
C ALA A 292 -13.01 -19.92 -9.47
N GLN A 293 -14.13 -20.37 -10.05
CA GLN A 293 -14.67 -21.71 -9.84
C GLN A 293 -13.77 -22.79 -10.44
N LYS A 294 -13.27 -22.56 -11.67
CA LYS A 294 -12.34 -23.47 -12.32
C LYS A 294 -11.02 -23.56 -11.56
N PHE A 295 -10.52 -22.43 -11.09
CA PHE A 295 -9.31 -22.36 -10.27
C PHE A 295 -9.45 -23.14 -8.96
N ASP A 296 -10.56 -22.94 -8.24
CA ASP A 296 -10.86 -23.68 -6.99
C ASP A 296 -10.94 -25.20 -7.25
N LEU A 297 -11.65 -25.61 -8.30
CA LEU A 297 -11.76 -27.02 -8.69
C LEU A 297 -10.38 -27.64 -8.98
N GLU A 298 -9.55 -26.99 -9.79
CA GLU A 298 -8.21 -27.49 -10.14
C GLU A 298 -7.29 -27.57 -8.91
N MET A 299 -7.36 -26.59 -8.02
CA MET A 299 -6.60 -26.58 -6.76
C MET A 299 -7.05 -27.70 -5.83
N GLN A 300 -8.35 -27.93 -5.67
CA GLN A 300 -8.88 -29.03 -4.86
C GLN A 300 -8.49 -30.40 -5.43
N GLN A 301 -8.62 -30.59 -6.74
CA GLN A 301 -8.19 -31.83 -7.41
C GLN A 301 -6.70 -32.09 -7.20
N ARG A 302 -5.87 -31.06 -7.32
CA ARG A 302 -4.43 -31.16 -7.08
C ARG A 302 -4.12 -31.50 -5.64
N GLU A 303 -4.78 -30.85 -4.67
CA GLU A 303 -4.60 -31.14 -3.24
C GLU A 303 -4.94 -32.60 -2.92
N ILE A 304 -6.05 -33.11 -3.48
CA ILE A 304 -6.44 -34.52 -3.33
C ILE A 304 -5.37 -35.43 -3.92
N ALA A 305 -4.91 -35.18 -5.15
CA ALA A 305 -3.91 -35.99 -5.83
C ALA A 305 -2.60 -36.09 -5.03
N VAL A 306 -2.16 -34.97 -4.44
CA VAL A 306 -0.91 -34.91 -3.67
C VAL A 306 -1.05 -35.64 -2.34
N LYS A 307 -2.17 -35.47 -1.64
CA LYS A 307 -2.45 -36.12 -0.34
C LYS A 307 -2.63 -37.63 -0.47
N GLN A 308 -3.27 -38.09 -1.52
CA GLN A 308 -3.54 -39.53 -1.72
C GLN A 308 -2.34 -40.29 -2.29
N SER A 309 -1.46 -39.62 -3.03
CA SER A 309 -0.29 -40.27 -3.61
C SER A 309 0.73 -40.65 -2.54
N LYS A 310 1.21 -41.89 -2.61
CA LYS A 310 2.35 -42.40 -1.82
C LYS A 310 3.70 -42.19 -2.49
N ALA A 311 3.73 -41.67 -3.72
CA ALA A 311 4.98 -41.44 -4.44
C ALA A 311 5.78 -40.30 -3.80
N ASP A 312 7.11 -40.45 -3.80
CA ASP A 312 8.07 -39.42 -3.38
C ASP A 312 8.25 -38.32 -4.44
N HIS A 313 8.10 -38.69 -5.70
CA HIS A 313 8.23 -37.82 -6.87
C HIS A 313 6.88 -37.67 -7.53
N LEU A 314 6.35 -36.45 -7.52
CA LEU A 314 5.03 -36.13 -8.07
C LEU A 314 5.15 -35.27 -9.32
N VAL A 315 4.43 -35.69 -10.35
CA VAL A 315 4.16 -34.91 -11.56
C VAL A 315 2.67 -34.62 -11.58
N LEU A 316 2.30 -33.34 -11.59
CA LEU A 316 0.91 -32.87 -11.46
C LEU A 316 0.49 -32.11 -12.72
N ASN A 317 -0.81 -32.09 -12.99
CA ASN A 317 -1.35 -31.24 -14.05
C ASN A 317 -1.13 -29.76 -13.68
N PRO A 318 -0.68 -28.90 -14.62
CA PRO A 318 -0.62 -27.45 -14.43
C PRO A 318 -2.03 -26.88 -14.26
N LEU A 319 -2.13 -25.73 -13.59
CA LEU A 319 -3.37 -24.96 -13.56
C LEU A 319 -3.61 -24.36 -14.94
N THR A 320 -4.85 -24.42 -15.42
CA THR A 320 -5.22 -23.88 -16.73
C THR A 320 -5.74 -22.45 -16.64
N VAL A 321 -5.96 -21.95 -15.42
CA VAL A 321 -6.41 -20.59 -15.14
C VAL A 321 -5.49 -19.91 -14.13
N LYS A 322 -5.18 -18.63 -14.38
CA LYS A 322 -4.33 -17.82 -13.52
C LYS A 322 -5.14 -16.75 -12.81
N MET A 323 -4.93 -16.62 -11.49
CA MET A 323 -5.51 -15.52 -10.72
C MET A 323 -4.65 -14.26 -10.89
N PRO A 324 -5.24 -13.05 -10.91
CA PRO A 324 -4.54 -11.81 -11.24
C PRO A 324 -3.75 -11.25 -10.04
N SER A 325 -2.68 -11.95 -9.66
CA SER A 325 -1.73 -11.58 -8.60
C SER A 325 -0.30 -11.76 -9.10
N ASP A 326 0.59 -10.86 -8.70
CA ASP A 326 2.04 -10.96 -8.92
C ASP A 326 2.70 -12.00 -8.01
N ALA A 327 2.04 -12.40 -6.93
CA ALA A 327 2.52 -13.39 -5.97
C ALA A 327 1.99 -14.80 -6.28
N PHE A 328 1.01 -14.91 -7.19
CA PHE A 328 0.43 -16.19 -7.57
C PHE A 328 1.09 -16.74 -8.84
N HIS A 329 2.11 -17.59 -8.65
CA HIS A 329 2.68 -18.44 -9.68
C HIS A 329 2.37 -19.90 -9.39
N ASP A 330 2.15 -20.69 -10.43
CA ASP A 330 1.96 -22.13 -10.28
C ASP A 330 3.30 -22.86 -10.04
N ILE A 331 3.24 -24.11 -9.58
CA ILE A 331 4.37 -25.05 -9.72
C ILE A 331 4.77 -25.18 -11.18
N THR A 332 6.06 -25.42 -11.42
CA THR A 332 6.64 -25.44 -12.76
C THR A 332 7.23 -26.80 -13.10
N ILE A 333 7.75 -26.94 -14.31
CA ILE A 333 8.56 -28.11 -14.71
C ILE A 333 9.92 -28.18 -13.99
N TYR A 334 10.34 -27.10 -13.30
CA TYR A 334 11.66 -27.01 -12.65
C TYR A 334 11.55 -27.31 -11.15
N PRO A 335 12.06 -28.46 -10.67
CA PRO A 335 11.91 -28.87 -9.27
C PRO A 335 12.61 -27.94 -8.28
N GLY A 336 13.66 -27.23 -8.71
CA GLY A 336 14.39 -26.26 -7.90
C GLY A 336 13.64 -24.94 -7.67
N TYR A 337 12.53 -24.70 -8.37
CA TYR A 337 11.73 -23.50 -8.17
C TYR A 337 11.14 -23.45 -6.75
N TRP A 338 11.07 -22.25 -6.15
CA TRP A 338 10.73 -22.13 -4.73
C TRP A 338 9.31 -22.61 -4.41
N ILE A 339 8.36 -22.47 -5.34
CA ILE A 339 6.98 -22.96 -5.16
C ILE A 339 6.94 -24.49 -5.19
N ASN A 340 7.67 -25.11 -6.13
CA ASN A 340 7.81 -26.56 -6.22
C ASN A 340 8.40 -27.14 -4.92
N ARG A 341 9.49 -26.54 -4.43
CA ARG A 341 10.12 -26.94 -3.15
C ARG A 341 9.19 -26.71 -1.96
N GLY A 342 8.50 -25.57 -1.92
CA GLY A 342 7.53 -25.26 -0.87
C GLY A 342 6.41 -26.29 -0.80
N MET A 343 5.85 -26.65 -1.96
CA MET A 343 4.81 -27.67 -2.07
C MET A 343 5.34 -29.07 -1.69
N ALA A 344 6.52 -29.44 -2.18
CA ALA A 344 7.15 -30.72 -1.84
C ALA A 344 7.39 -30.84 -0.33
N ASN A 345 7.99 -29.82 0.29
CA ASN A 345 8.25 -29.78 1.73
C ASN A 345 6.96 -29.85 2.55
N TYR A 346 5.93 -29.08 2.17
CA TYR A 346 4.67 -29.04 2.89
C TYR A 346 3.96 -30.41 2.92
N TYR A 347 4.01 -31.15 1.82
CA TYR A 347 3.37 -32.46 1.68
C TYR A 347 4.31 -33.66 1.93
N GLY A 348 5.55 -33.42 2.39
CA GLY A 348 6.52 -34.48 2.68
C GLY A 348 6.95 -35.28 1.45
N LYS A 349 7.12 -34.61 0.30
CA LYS A 349 7.55 -35.18 -0.98
C LYS A 349 9.01 -34.83 -1.25
N LYS A 350 9.72 -35.66 -2.01
CA LYS A 350 11.08 -35.33 -2.49
C LYS A 350 11.02 -34.31 -3.60
N THR A 351 10.12 -34.48 -4.57
CA THR A 351 9.93 -33.52 -5.67
C THR A 351 8.46 -33.39 -6.05
N VAL A 352 8.07 -32.16 -6.40
CA VAL A 352 6.79 -31.87 -7.05
C VAL A 352 7.08 -31.02 -8.27
N VAL A 353 6.58 -31.43 -9.44
CA VAL A 353 6.67 -30.66 -10.69
C VAL A 353 5.33 -30.66 -11.42
N ALA A 354 5.10 -29.63 -12.23
CA ALA A 354 4.00 -29.63 -13.18
C ALA A 354 4.40 -30.35 -14.47
N LEU A 355 3.42 -30.90 -15.19
CA LEU A 355 3.59 -31.19 -16.61
C LEU A 355 3.85 -29.90 -17.40
N PRO A 356 4.55 -29.98 -18.55
CA PRO A 356 4.69 -28.83 -19.44
C PRO A 356 3.32 -28.24 -19.77
N PHE A 357 3.20 -26.92 -19.60
CA PHE A 357 2.02 -26.16 -19.98
C PHE A 357 2.42 -25.18 -21.07
N ASP A 358 1.70 -25.16 -22.18
CA ASP A 358 1.90 -24.16 -23.21
C ASP A 358 1.18 -22.88 -22.79
N ASP A 359 1.87 -22.07 -21.99
CA ASP A 359 1.45 -20.70 -21.71
C ASP A 359 1.82 -19.83 -22.90
N GLY A 360 0.82 -19.43 -23.69
CA GLY A 360 1.02 -18.57 -24.86
C GLY A 360 1.74 -17.24 -24.55
N GLU A 361 1.83 -16.85 -23.29
CA GLU A 361 2.54 -15.64 -22.84
C GLU A 361 3.98 -15.92 -22.33
N GLU A 362 4.30 -17.15 -21.92
CA GLU A 362 5.56 -17.50 -21.23
C GLU A 362 6.22 -18.76 -21.82
N THR A 363 7.17 -18.56 -22.73
CA THR A 363 7.98 -19.65 -23.29
C THR A 363 8.83 -20.33 -22.20
N PRO A 364 9.27 -21.59 -22.37
CA PRO A 364 10.12 -22.29 -21.40
C PRO A 364 11.40 -21.52 -21.02
N ALA A 365 12.00 -20.79 -21.98
CA ALA A 365 13.16 -19.95 -21.72
C ALA A 365 12.84 -18.74 -20.83
N LYS A 366 11.68 -18.09 -21.04
CA LYS A 366 11.19 -17.00 -20.18
C LYS A 366 10.85 -17.52 -18.78
N LEU A 367 10.18 -18.66 -18.69
CA LEU A 367 9.86 -19.33 -17.44
C LEU A 367 11.13 -19.65 -16.64
N LEU A 368 12.14 -20.24 -17.29
CA LEU A 368 13.40 -20.56 -16.66
C LEU A 368 14.11 -19.31 -16.13
N LYS A 369 14.14 -18.24 -16.94
CA LYS A 369 14.70 -16.95 -16.53
C LYS A 369 13.98 -16.41 -15.29
N ARG A 370 12.65 -16.36 -15.30
CA ARG A 370 11.84 -15.94 -14.14
C ARG A 370 12.17 -16.78 -12.90
N CYS A 371 12.22 -18.10 -13.05
CA CYS A 371 12.56 -19.00 -11.94
C CYS A 371 13.96 -18.71 -11.37
N ARG A 372 14.94 -18.35 -12.21
CA ARG A 372 16.28 -17.94 -11.73
C ARG A 372 16.23 -16.60 -11.00
N ASP A 373 15.52 -15.64 -11.55
CA ASP A 373 15.43 -14.28 -11.01
C ASP A 373 14.72 -14.29 -9.64
N GLU A 374 13.66 -15.08 -9.48
CA GLU A 374 12.90 -15.20 -8.23
C GLU A 374 13.61 -16.01 -7.13
N VAL A 375 14.32 -17.08 -7.52
CA VAL A 375 15.00 -17.95 -6.55
C VAL A 375 16.39 -17.40 -6.18
N GLY A 376 16.96 -16.55 -7.03
CA GLY A 376 18.29 -15.98 -6.87
C GLY A 376 19.43 -16.88 -7.34
N PRO A 377 20.66 -16.35 -7.45
CA PRO A 377 21.83 -17.09 -7.93
C PRO A 377 22.12 -18.33 -7.06
N GLY A 378 22.31 -19.49 -7.70
CA GLY A 378 22.64 -20.75 -7.03
C GLY A 378 21.49 -21.43 -6.27
N GLY A 379 20.32 -20.79 -6.17
CA GLY A 379 19.18 -21.35 -5.43
C GLY A 379 18.31 -22.32 -6.24
N MET A 380 18.44 -22.33 -7.58
CA MET A 380 17.82 -23.35 -8.42
C MET A 380 18.68 -24.61 -8.42
N THR A 381 18.38 -25.53 -7.52
CA THR A 381 18.89 -26.90 -7.57
C THR A 381 18.09 -27.66 -8.63
N PHE A 382 18.67 -27.82 -9.82
CA PHE A 382 18.20 -28.87 -10.71
C PHE A 382 18.52 -30.18 -9.99
N ILE A 383 17.48 -30.87 -9.54
CA ILE A 383 17.67 -32.24 -9.08
C ILE A 383 18.06 -33.00 -10.34
N GLU A 384 19.36 -33.27 -10.49
CA GLU A 384 19.85 -34.18 -11.51
C GLU A 384 19.09 -35.48 -11.32
N GLY A 385 18.25 -35.80 -12.31
CA GLY A 385 17.61 -37.09 -12.38
C GLY A 385 18.71 -38.15 -12.36
N LYS A 386 18.71 -38.98 -11.33
CA LYS A 386 19.34 -40.30 -11.43
C LYS A 386 18.40 -41.23 -12.16
#